data_AF-A0A0E2AZP1-F1
#
_entry.id   AF-A0A0E2AZP1-F1
#
_cell.length_a   1.000
_cell.length_b   1.000
_cell.length_c   1.000
_cell.angle_alpha   90.00
_cell.angle_beta   90.00
_cell.angle_gamma   90.00
#
_symmetry.space_group_name_H-M   'P 1'
#
loop_
_entity.id
_entity.type
_entity.pdbx_description
1 polymer ?
#
loop_
_entity_poly.entity_id
_entity_poly.type
_entity_poly.pdbx_seq_one_letter_code
_entity_poly.pdbx_strand_id
1 'polypeptide(L)' 'MFESFEWKGIYCRIFETPKPPNKEPDLDTVLSWIAKLGGHLARKSDAPPGPLVIFKGLMRAVEIGFMFKLLTKA' A
#
# COMPACT_ATOMS: atom_id res chain seq x y z
N MET A 1 9.23 -3.57 -9.32
CA MET A 1 8.60 -4.32 -8.21
C MET A 1 8.90 -3.55 -6.93
N PHE A 2 7.95 -3.43 -6.00
CA PHE A 2 8.08 -2.54 -4.83
C PHE A 2 9.25 -2.97 -3.93
N GLU A 3 10.04 -2.02 -3.43
CA GLU A 3 11.06 -2.28 -2.43
C GLU A 3 10.42 -2.67 -1.09
N SER A 4 11.17 -3.39 -0.25
CA SER A 4 10.62 -3.92 1.00
C SER A 4 10.01 -2.87 1.93
N PHE A 5 10.56 -1.65 1.99
CA PHE A 5 10.03 -0.59 2.83
C PHE A 5 8.72 0.00 2.28
N GLU A 6 8.49 -0.06 0.97
CA GLU A 6 7.29 0.49 0.34
C GLU A 6 6.07 -0.32 0.74
N TRP A 7 6.07 -1.63 0.49
CA TRP A 7 4.92 -2.46 0.84
C TRP A 7 4.75 -2.62 2.35
N LYS A 8 5.84 -2.62 3.14
CA LYS A 8 5.77 -2.61 4.60
C LYS A 8 5.11 -1.34 5.11
N GLY A 9 5.48 -0.18 4.58
CA GLY A 9 4.85 1.09 4.93
C GLY A 9 3.36 1.10 4.58
N ILE A 10 3.00 0.66 3.37
CA ILE A 10 1.60 0.55 2.93
C ILE A 10 0.80 -0.35 3.90
N TYR A 11 1.34 -1.53 4.24
CA TYR A 11 0.70 -2.45 5.18
C TYR A 11 0.45 -1.77 6.53
N CYS A 12 1.49 -1.16 7.12
CA CYS A 12 1.39 -0.48 8.40
C CYS A 12 0.33 0.63 8.40
N ARG A 13 0.20 1.37 7.29
CA ARG A 13 -0.83 2.41 7.15
C ARG A 13 -2.24 1.85 7.05
N ILE A 14 -2.44 0.79 6.26
CA ILE A 14 -3.77 0.20 6.01
C ILE A 14 -4.30 -0.55 7.23
N PHE A 15 -3.43 -1.29 7.91
CA PHE A 15 -3.79 -2.12 9.07
C PHE A 15 -3.51 -1.44 10.41
N GLU A 16 -3.10 -0.17 10.38
CA GLU A 16 -2.86 0.68 11.55
C GLU A 16 -1.99 0.00 12.62
N THR A 17 -0.87 -0.57 12.16
CA THR A 17 0.06 -1.32 13.00
C THR A 17 1.50 -0.94 12.68
N PRO A 18 2.40 -0.85 13.67
CA PRO A 18 3.82 -0.61 13.41
C PRO A 18 4.57 -1.89 12.98
N LYS A 19 3.92 -3.06 13.00
CA LYS A 19 4.54 -4.36 12.75
C LYS A 19 4.08 -4.91 11.39
N PRO A 20 4.86 -4.74 10.32
CA PRO A 20 4.55 -5.37 9.04
C PRO A 20 4.86 -6.87 9.07
N PRO A 21 4.28 -7.67 8.16
CA PRO A 21 4.58 -9.09 8.08
C PRO A 21 6.03 -9.32 7.61
N ASN A 22 6.59 -10.46 8.02
CA ASN A 22 7.94 -10.89 7.59
C ASN A 22 7.95 -11.44 6.16
N LYS A 23 6.85 -12.09 5.76
CA LYS A 23 6.70 -12.64 4.42
C LYS A 23 6.24 -11.55 3.46
N GLU A 24 6.91 -11.47 2.32
CA GLU A 24 6.53 -10.57 1.24
C GLU A 24 5.15 -10.94 0.66
N PRO A 25 4.23 -9.98 0.52
CA PRO A 25 2.95 -10.18 -0.15
C PRO A 25 3.13 -10.38 -1.66
N ASP A 26 2.15 -11.01 -2.32
CA ASP A 26 2.11 -11.02 -3.78
C ASP A 26 1.78 -9.63 -4.35
N LEU A 27 2.04 -9.47 -5.65
CA LEU A 27 1.83 -8.20 -6.34
C LEU A 27 0.36 -7.75 -6.30
N ASP A 28 -0.58 -8.66 -6.50
CA ASP A 28 -2.02 -8.37 -6.54
C ASP A 28 -2.52 -7.83 -5.19
N THR A 29 -1.98 -8.37 -4.10
CA THR A 29 -2.23 -7.92 -2.73
C THR A 29 -1.74 -6.49 -2.53
N VAL A 30 -0.51 -6.19 -2.96
CA VAL A 30 0.04 -4.81 -2.87
C VAL A 30 -0.76 -3.84 -3.74
N LEU A 31 -1.14 -4.25 -4.96
CA LEU A 31 -1.98 -3.45 -5.85
C LEU A 31 -3.37 -3.20 -5.26
N SER A 32 -3.96 -4.19 -4.57
CA SER A 32 -5.22 -4.01 -3.84
C SER A 32 -5.09 -2.98 -2.72
N TRP A 33 -3.99 -2.97 -1.97
CA TRP A 33 -3.75 -1.95 -0.94
C TRP A 33 -3.55 -0.56 -1.55
N ILE A 34 -2.83 -0.46 -2.66
CA ILE A 34 -2.66 0.79 -3.41
C ILE A 34 -4.01 1.32 -3.88
N ALA A 35 -4.87 0.46 -4.44
CA ALA A 35 -6.23 0.84 -4.83
C ALA A 35 -7.03 1.38 -3.65
N LYS A 36 -6.93 0.75 -2.46
CA LYS A 36 -7.56 1.24 -1.22
C LYS A 36 -7.06 2.62 -0.80
N LEU A 37 -5.75 2.87 -0.85
CA LEU A 37 -5.18 4.21 -0.64
C LEU A 37 -5.70 5.24 -1.64
N GLY A 38 -6.02 4.81 -2.85
CA GLY A 38 -6.64 5.61 -3.90
C GLY A 38 -8.12 5.95 -3.67
N GLY A 39 -8.79 5.27 -2.74
CA GLY A 39 -10.21 5.40 -2.46
C GLY A 39 -11.08 4.24 -2.99
N HIS A 40 -10.49 3.15 -3.47
CA HIS A 40 -11.23 1.94 -3.82
C HIS A 40 -11.70 1.22 -2.55
N LEU A 41 -12.96 0.80 -2.48
CA LEU A 41 -13.50 0.12 -1.30
C LEU A 41 -13.17 -1.38 -1.26
N ALA A 42 -12.74 -1.97 -2.38
CA ALA A 42 -12.38 -3.37 -2.52
C ALA A 42 -13.48 -4.34 -2.05
N ARG A 43 -14.75 -4.03 -2.33
CA ARG A 43 -15.88 -4.95 -2.06
C ARG A 43 -15.98 -5.99 -3.17
N LYS A 44 -16.54 -7.16 -2.85
CA LYS A 44 -16.65 -8.31 -3.78
C LYS A 44 -17.31 -7.98 -5.12
N SER A 45 -18.21 -7.00 -5.15
CA SER A 45 -18.97 -6.60 -6.34
C SER A 45 -18.54 -5.25 -6.91
N ASP A 46 -17.46 -4.65 -6.39
CA ASP A 46 -16.94 -3.42 -6.98
C ASP A 46 -16.33 -3.71 -8.35
N ALA A 47 -16.52 -2.79 -9.29
CA ALA A 47 -15.74 -2.78 -10.51
C ALA A 47 -14.24 -2.63 -10.18
N PRO A 48 -13.33 -3.07 -11.08
CA PRO A 48 -11.91 -2.83 -10.93
C PRO A 48 -11.60 -1.34 -10.69
N PRO A 49 -10.57 -1.00 -9.90
CA PRO A 49 -10.19 0.38 -9.66
C PRO A 49 -9.81 1.08 -10.97
N GLY A 50 -10.38 2.26 -11.21
CA GLY A 50 -10.04 3.06 -12.38
C GLY A 50 -8.61 3.64 -12.31
N PRO A 51 -8.04 4.08 -13.44
CA PRO A 51 -6.66 4.57 -13.51
C PRO A 51 -6.36 5.71 -12.53
N LEU A 52 -7.30 6.65 -12.34
CA LEU A 52 -7.15 7.77 -11.41
C LEU A 52 -7.08 7.30 -9.95
N VAL A 53 -7.83 6.25 -9.59
CA VAL A 53 -7.81 5.66 -8.24
C VAL A 53 -6.44 5.03 -8.00
N ILE A 54 -5.94 4.26 -8.96
CA ILE A 54 -4.59 3.68 -8.89
C ILE A 54 -3.52 4.75 -8.77
N PHE A 55 -3.56 5.80 -9.60
CA PHE A 55 -2.58 6.89 -9.55
C PHE A 55 -2.54 7.58 -8.18
N LYS A 56 -3.71 7.94 -7.62
CA LYS A 56 -3.81 8.51 -6.27
C LYS A 56 -3.25 7.56 -5.21
N GLY A 57 -3.51 6.27 -5.36
CA GLY A 57 -2.98 5.23 -4.48
C GLY A 57 -1.46 5.14 -4.52
N LEU A 58 -0.88 5.17 -5.72
CA LEU A 58 0.57 5.09 -5.93
C LEU A 58 1.30 6.28 -5.32
N MET A 59 0.80 7.50 -5.54
CA MET A 59 1.37 8.71 -4.93
C MET A 59 1.43 8.60 -3.40
N ARG A 60 0.32 8.16 -2.78
CA ARG A 60 0.27 7.94 -1.33
C ARG A 60 1.20 6.82 -0.87
N ALA A 61 1.26 5.72 -1.61
CA ALA A 61 2.12 4.58 -1.31
C ALA A 61 3.60 4.97 -1.28
N VAL A 62 4.05 5.80 -2.24
CA VAL A 62 5.42 6.31 -2.30
C VAL A 62 5.73 7.19 -1.09
N GLU A 63 4.86 8.15 -0.77
CA GLU A 63 5.02 9.01 0.42
C GLU A 63 5.08 8.20 1.72
N ILE A 64 4.16 7.25 1.89
CA ILE A 64 4.13 6.36 3.06
C ILE A 64 5.40 5.51 3.14
N GLY A 65 5.84 4.94 2.02
CA GLY A 65 7.04 4.12 1.96
C GLY A 65 8.29 4.89 2.39
N PHE A 66 8.47 6.11 1.88
CA PHE A 66 9.60 6.96 2.30
C PHE A 66 9.52 7.35 3.77
N MET A 67 8.33 7.71 4.27
CA MET A 67 8.15 8.01 5.70
C MET A 67 8.44 6.80 6.58
N PHE A 68 7.98 5.60 6.19
CA PHE A 68 8.30 4.36 6.88
C PHE A 68 9.81 4.12 6.92
N LYS A 69 10.48 4.23 5.77
CA LYS A 69 11.94 4.08 5.65
C LYS A 69 12.70 5.07 6.54
N LEU A 70 12.22 6.31 6.67
CA LEU A 70 12.83 7.34 7.52
C LEU A 70 12.68 6.99 9.01
N LEU A 71 11.49 6.55 9.43
CA LEU A 71 11.15 6.32 10.83
C LEU A 71 11.66 4.98 11.37
N THR A 72 11.90 3.98 10.51
CA THR A 72 12.40 2.66 10.92
C THR A 72 13.90 2.47 10.70
N LYS A 73 14.63 3.51 10.27
CA LYS A 73 16.09 3.48 10.06
C LYS A 73 16.90 3.93 11.29
N ALA A 74 16.29 4.01 12.47
CA ALA A 74 16.99 4.12 13.75
C ALA A 74 17.37 2.73 14.29
#